data_AF-A0A2V8YC16-F1
#
_entry.id   AF-A0A2V8YC16-F1
#
_cell.length_a   1.000
_cell.length_b   1.000
_cell.length_c   1.000
_cell.angle_alpha   90.00
_cell.angle_beta   90.00
_cell.angle_gamma   90.00
#
_symmetry.space_group_name_H-M   'P 1'
#
loop_
_entity.id
_entity.type
_entity.pdbx_description
1 polymer ?
#
loop_
_entity_poly.entity_id
_entity_poly.type
_entity_poly.pdbx_seq_one_letter_code
_entity_poly.pdbx_strand_id
1 'polypeptide(L)'
;MLCKHYKDALIEAAAPGVTPQRELRAHLAECASCREALAQEQSLFAAIDSGLHAVADMKVPPSLLPRVRAAVDEVAVAPPRWGSTWFALSGAAVAVALVLAGGIRHNDPRTPPTNTATIRPPVEQVIPGRRTPLSSAGLEREDLIPRLPVSVAGNSSSPGGLASSKSMPEVLVPRDQEVLLARYAQQWSSHKRAPLVAQGADEVSVKPLEVAPIQIAQLDVKLLTEDGSK
;
A
#
# COMPACT_ATOMS: atom_id res chain seq x y z
N MET A 1 -31.95 6.08 13.51
CA MET A 1 -30.52 5.71 13.64
C MET A 1 -29.70 6.72 12.86
N LEU A 2 -28.58 7.18 13.41
CA LEU A 2 -27.85 8.35 12.90
C LEU A 2 -27.06 7.98 11.65
N CYS A 3 -27.58 8.32 10.46
CA CYS A 3 -26.91 8.17 9.15
C CYS A 3 -25.46 8.69 9.14
N LYS A 4 -25.13 9.63 10.05
CA LYS A 4 -23.78 10.17 10.25
C LYS A 4 -22.71 9.11 10.49
N HIS A 5 -23.02 7.99 11.15
CA HIS A 5 -22.04 6.93 11.41
C HIS A 5 -21.62 6.16 10.16
N TYR A 6 -22.42 6.22 9.09
CA TYR A 6 -22.16 5.50 7.85
C TYR A 6 -21.48 6.35 6.78
N LYS A 7 -21.14 7.62 7.07
CA LYS A 7 -20.59 8.53 6.04
C LYS A 7 -19.31 7.99 5.41
N ASP A 8 -18.33 7.58 6.22
CA ASP A 8 -17.06 7.09 5.70
C ASP A 8 -17.25 5.75 4.96
N ALA A 9 -18.10 4.87 5.51
CA ALA A 9 -18.45 3.61 4.88
C ALA A 9 -19.19 3.78 3.53
N LEU A 10 -19.99 4.84 3.37
CA LEU A 10 -20.63 5.21 2.11
C LEU A 10 -19.61 5.66 1.07
N ILE A 11 -18.64 6.50 1.46
CA ILE A 11 -17.57 6.97 0.58
C ILE A 11 -16.69 5.79 0.13
N GLU A 12 -16.31 4.91 1.05
CA GLU A 12 -15.54 3.71 0.71
C GLU A 12 -16.32 2.77 -0.22
N ALA A 13 -17.62 2.58 0.02
CA ALA A 13 -18.48 1.76 -0.82
C ALA A 13 -18.81 2.41 -2.18
N ALA A 14 -18.52 3.70 -2.37
CA ALA A 14 -18.69 4.37 -3.65
C ALA A 14 -17.56 4.06 -4.64
N ALA A 15 -16.40 3.61 -4.15
CA ALA A 15 -15.28 3.23 -4.99
C ALA A 15 -15.60 1.98 -5.85
N PRO A 16 -15.16 1.94 -7.13
CA PRO A 16 -15.42 0.80 -8.01
C PRO A 16 -14.87 -0.52 -7.43
N GLY A 17 -15.68 -1.57 -7.45
CA GLY A 17 -15.28 -2.91 -7.01
C GLY A 17 -15.29 -3.15 -5.50
N VAL A 18 -15.60 -2.15 -4.68
CA VAL A 18 -15.73 -2.32 -3.23
C VAL A 18 -17.14 -2.79 -2.87
N THR A 19 -17.24 -3.94 -2.20
CA THR A 19 -18.54 -4.45 -1.72
C THR A 19 -18.86 -3.82 -0.36
N PRO A 20 -20.03 -3.17 -0.18
CA PRO A 20 -20.38 -2.57 1.11
C PRO A 20 -20.51 -3.62 2.22
N GLN A 21 -20.06 -3.24 3.43
CA GLN A 21 -20.15 -4.06 4.63
C GLN A 21 -21.61 -4.47 4.92
N ARG A 22 -21.82 -5.60 5.61
CA ARG A 22 -23.15 -6.18 5.85
C ARG A 22 -24.10 -5.19 6.54
N GLU A 23 -23.61 -4.46 7.53
CA GLU A 23 -24.39 -3.46 8.28
C GLU A 23 -24.82 -2.29 7.40
N LEU A 24 -23.89 -1.77 6.58
CA LEU A 24 -24.20 -0.71 5.62
C LEU A 24 -25.24 -1.18 4.60
N ARG A 25 -25.15 -2.41 4.09
CA ARG A 25 -26.16 -2.97 3.18
C ARG A 25 -27.54 -3.08 3.82
N ALA A 26 -27.61 -3.52 5.08
CA ALA A 26 -28.87 -3.55 5.82
C ALA A 26 -29.44 -2.13 5.97
N HIS A 27 -28.60 -1.15 6.32
CA HIS A 27 -29.03 0.25 6.42
C HIS A 27 -29.52 0.83 5.08
N LEU A 28 -28.81 0.54 3.97
CA LEU A 28 -29.20 0.98 2.63
C LEU A 28 -30.53 0.37 2.16
N ALA A 29 -30.91 -0.81 2.66
CA ALA A 29 -32.23 -1.39 2.37
C ALA A 29 -33.36 -0.56 3.00
N GLU A 30 -33.12 0.00 4.18
CA GLU A 30 -34.12 0.72 4.98
C GLU A 30 -34.10 2.25 4.78
N CYS A 31 -32.98 2.84 4.37
CA CYS A 31 -32.78 4.29 4.32
C CYS A 31 -32.61 4.83 2.89
N ALA A 32 -33.65 5.49 2.37
CA ALA A 32 -33.65 6.04 1.01
C ALA A 32 -32.61 7.16 0.80
N SER A 33 -32.44 8.06 1.77
CA SER A 33 -31.48 9.18 1.66
C SER A 33 -30.03 8.71 1.60
N CYS A 34 -29.66 7.64 2.32
CA CYS A 34 -28.33 7.04 2.24
C CYS A 34 -28.08 6.36 0.88
N ARG A 35 -29.13 5.81 0.24
CA ARG A 35 -29.00 5.28 -1.13
C ARG A 35 -28.77 6.38 -2.16
N GLU A 36 -29.50 7.48 -2.04
CA GLU A 36 -29.31 8.65 -2.90
C GLU A 36 -27.90 9.24 -2.72
N ALA A 37 -27.44 9.37 -1.48
CA ALA A 37 -26.08 9.82 -1.20
C ALA A 37 -25.02 8.87 -1.79
N LEU A 38 -25.20 7.54 -1.66
CA LEU A 38 -24.28 6.57 -2.27
C LEU A 38 -24.26 6.70 -3.81
N ALA A 39 -25.42 6.84 -4.45
CA ALA A 39 -25.50 7.01 -5.89
C ALA A 39 -24.83 8.31 -6.36
N GLN A 40 -24.96 9.39 -5.58
CA GLN A 40 -24.28 10.66 -5.84
C GLN A 40 -22.75 10.50 -5.75
N GLU A 41 -22.24 9.87 -4.68
CA GLU A 41 -20.81 9.60 -4.54
C GLU A 41 -20.28 8.70 -5.66
N GLN A 42 -21.00 7.64 -6.02
CA GLN A 42 -20.63 6.77 -7.15
C GLN A 42 -20.56 7.54 -8.48
N SER A 43 -21.51 8.46 -8.73
CA SER A 43 -21.47 9.31 -9.92
C SER A 43 -20.26 10.25 -9.93
N LEU A 44 -19.85 10.76 -8.77
CA LEU A 44 -18.68 11.61 -8.61
C LEU A 44 -17.38 10.82 -8.90
N PHE A 45 -17.25 9.62 -8.33
CA PHE A 45 -16.11 8.74 -8.61
C PHE A 45 -16.02 8.37 -10.10
N ALA A 46 -17.14 8.04 -10.74
CA ALA A 46 -17.18 7.75 -12.16
C ALA A 46 -16.76 8.96 -13.02
N ALA A 47 -17.17 10.17 -12.64
CA ALA A 47 -16.76 11.39 -13.32
C ALA A 47 -15.24 11.64 -13.20
N ILE A 48 -14.68 11.47 -12.00
CA ILE A 48 -13.22 11.60 -11.76
C ILE A 48 -12.45 10.58 -12.59
N ASP A 49 -12.87 9.32 -12.53
CA ASP A 49 -12.22 8.21 -13.25
C ASP A 49 -12.25 8.42 -14.77
N SER A 50 -13.40 8.84 -15.31
CA SER A 50 -13.54 9.17 -16.73
C SER A 50 -12.63 10.33 -17.16
N GLY A 51 -12.46 11.34 -16.30
CA GLY A 51 -11.55 12.46 -16.54
C GLY A 51 -10.09 12.02 -16.53
N LEU A 52 -9.71 11.16 -15.58
CA LEU A 52 -8.37 10.58 -15.52
C LEU A 52 -8.08 9.71 -16.74
N HIS A 53 -9.03 8.88 -17.17
CA HIS A 53 -8.90 8.09 -18.39
C HIS A 53 -8.75 8.98 -19.63
N ALA A 54 -9.57 10.03 -19.75
CA ALA A 54 -9.46 10.97 -20.87
C ALA A 54 -8.07 11.63 -20.95
N VAL A 55 -7.43 11.93 -19.82
CA VAL A 55 -6.08 12.50 -19.76
C VAL A 55 -5.01 11.43 -19.99
N ALA A 56 -5.16 10.24 -19.42
CA ALA A 56 -4.21 9.14 -19.54
C ALA A 56 -4.13 8.59 -20.97
N ASP A 57 -5.25 8.58 -21.69
CA ASP A 57 -5.33 8.14 -23.08
C ASP A 57 -4.88 9.24 -24.07
N MET A 58 -4.52 10.44 -23.59
CA MET A 58 -3.91 11.45 -24.44
C MET A 58 -2.58 10.96 -24.98
N LYS A 59 -2.40 11.10 -26.29
CA LYS A 59 -1.15 10.74 -26.96
C LYS A 59 0.03 11.47 -26.32
N VAL A 60 0.90 10.70 -25.65
CA VAL A 60 2.12 11.24 -25.05
C VAL A 60 2.97 11.88 -26.15
N PRO A 61 3.37 13.17 -26.02
CA PRO A 61 4.15 13.82 -27.05
C PRO A 61 5.50 13.11 -27.21
N PRO A 62 5.98 12.91 -28.45
CA PRO A 62 7.22 12.14 -28.69
C PRO A 62 8.46 12.79 -28.06
N SER A 63 8.38 14.08 -27.72
CA SER A 63 9.43 14.83 -27.01
C SER A 63 9.50 14.57 -25.51
N LEU A 64 8.51 13.91 -24.89
CA LEU A 64 8.49 13.70 -23.44
C LEU A 64 9.56 12.70 -23.00
N LEU A 65 9.67 11.55 -23.68
CA LEU A 65 10.64 10.52 -23.31
C LEU A 65 12.10 11.01 -23.40
N PRO A 66 12.54 11.71 -24.48
CA PRO A 66 13.88 12.29 -24.52
C PRO A 66 14.14 13.30 -23.39
N ARG A 67 13.16 14.15 -23.06
CA ARG A 67 13.28 15.13 -21.96
C ARG A 67 13.40 14.45 -20.60
N VAL A 68 12.59 13.44 -20.33
CA VAL A 68 12.65 12.69 -19.06
C VAL A 68 14.00 11.99 -18.94
N ARG A 69 14.52 11.38 -20.01
CA ARG A 69 15.87 10.78 -19.99
C ARG A 69 16.95 11.82 -19.71
N ALA A 70 16.94 12.94 -20.43
CA ALA A 70 17.90 14.02 -20.19
C ALA A 70 17.84 14.55 -18.75
N ALA A 71 16.64 14.69 -18.17
CA ALA A 71 16.47 15.13 -16.78
C ALA A 71 16.99 14.09 -15.77
N VAL A 72 16.79 12.79 -16.03
CA VAL A 72 17.33 11.73 -15.17
C VAL A 72 18.86 11.68 -15.25
N ASP A 73 19.43 11.84 -16.45
CA ASP A 73 20.88 11.89 -16.66
C ASP A 73 21.51 13.11 -15.98
N GLU A 74 20.84 14.28 -16.03
CA GLU A 74 21.28 15.49 -15.33
C GLU A 74 21.34 15.29 -13.80
N VAL A 75 20.31 14.63 -13.23
CA VAL A 75 20.28 14.29 -11.80
C VAL A 75 21.35 13.25 -11.44
N ALA A 76 21.62 12.29 -12.32
CA ALA A 76 22.63 11.26 -12.09
C ALA A 76 24.07 11.81 -12.13
N VAL A 77 24.33 12.84 -12.94
CA VAL A 77 25.66 13.42 -13.13
C VAL A 77 25.96 14.53 -12.11
N ALA A 78 24.94 15.21 -11.57
CA ALA A 78 25.15 16.21 -10.53
C ALA A 78 25.62 15.55 -9.22
N PRO A 79 26.89 15.72 -8.78
CA PRO A 79 27.30 15.25 -7.47
C PRO A 79 26.43 15.94 -6.41
N PRO A 80 26.02 15.23 -5.33
CA PRO A 80 25.20 15.80 -4.26
C PRO A 80 26.01 16.83 -3.46
N ARG A 81 26.18 18.03 -4.01
CA ARG A 81 26.97 19.12 -3.39
C ARG A 81 26.27 19.78 -2.21
N TRP A 82 25.01 19.44 -1.94
CA TRP A 82 24.26 20.01 -0.80
C TRP A 82 24.23 19.17 0.47
N GLY A 83 24.62 17.89 0.43
CA GLY A 83 24.62 17.02 1.62
C GLY A 83 25.93 17.04 2.43
N SER A 84 27.06 17.34 1.81
CA SER A 84 28.38 17.13 2.44
C SER A 84 28.67 18.07 3.61
N THR A 85 28.11 19.26 3.65
CA THR A 85 28.37 20.24 4.72
C THR A 85 27.60 19.94 6.01
N TRP A 86 26.45 19.26 5.94
CA TRP A 86 25.65 18.94 7.13
C TRP A 86 26.18 17.72 7.89
N PHE A 87 26.72 16.71 7.19
CA PHE A 87 27.31 15.54 7.84
C PHE A 87 28.65 15.82 8.53
N ALA A 88 29.40 16.84 8.12
CA ALA A 88 30.65 17.24 8.77
C ALA A 88 30.43 17.80 10.19
N LEU A 89 29.27 18.45 10.44
CA LEU A 89 28.94 19.04 11.74
C LEU A 89 28.41 18.00 12.74
N SER A 90 27.76 16.92 12.30
CA SER A 90 27.24 15.88 13.21
C SER A 90 28.31 14.94 13.78
N GLY A 91 29.46 14.80 13.11
CA GLY A 91 30.54 13.91 13.56
C GLY A 91 31.24 14.38 14.85
N ALA A 92 31.41 15.69 15.04
CA ALA A 92 32.11 16.24 16.19
C ALA A 92 31.34 16.05 17.51
N ALA A 93 30.00 16.10 17.47
CA ALA A 93 29.16 15.97 18.66
C ALA A 93 29.15 14.53 19.24
N VAL A 94 29.24 13.51 18.38
CA VAL A 94 29.20 12.10 18.81
C VAL A 94 30.52 11.68 19.47
N ALA A 95 31.65 12.20 19.01
CA ALA A 95 32.95 11.91 19.64
C ALA A 95 33.04 12.45 21.08
N VAL A 96 32.50 13.64 21.34
CA VAL A 96 32.46 14.24 22.69
C VAL A 96 31.54 13.45 23.63
N ALA A 97 30.39 12.98 23.13
CA ALA A 97 29.45 12.18 23.93
C ALA A 97 30.02 10.80 24.33
N LEU A 98 30.81 10.16 23.46
CA LEU A 98 31.44 8.86 23.76
C LEU A 98 32.58 8.98 24.79
N VAL A 99 33.34 10.08 24.77
CA VAL A 99 34.39 10.34 25.79
C VAL A 99 33.76 10.59 27.17
N LEU A 100 32.64 11.32 27.23
CA LEU A 100 31.91 11.55 28.48
C LEU A 100 31.23 10.27 29.02
N ALA A 101 30.69 9.42 28.15
CA ALA A 101 30.04 8.17 28.56
C ALA A 101 31.03 7.06 28.96
N GLY A 102 32.24 7.04 28.39
CA GLY A 102 33.27 6.04 28.69
C GLY A 102 33.94 6.21 30.06
N GLY A 103 33.96 7.43 30.61
CA GLY A 103 34.62 7.73 31.89
C GLY A 103 33.90 7.25 33.16
N ILE A 104 32.63 6.83 33.06
CA ILE A 104 31.77 6.61 34.25
C ILE A 104 31.62 5.11 34.61
N ARG A 105 32.23 4.17 33.88
CA ARG A 105 32.01 2.71 34.06
C ARG A 105 33.12 1.93 34.78
N HIS A 106 33.86 2.56 35.69
CA HIS A 106 34.76 1.84 36.60
C HIS A 106 34.46 2.14 38.06
N ASN A 107 33.34 1.62 38.55
CA ASN A 107 33.25 1.08 39.90
C ASN A 107 31.91 0.38 40.10
N ASP A 108 31.88 -0.93 39.92
CA ASP A 108 30.98 -1.74 40.73
C ASP A 108 31.59 -3.12 41.00
N PRO A 109 32.02 -3.41 42.24
CA PRO A 109 32.55 -4.70 42.61
C PRO A 109 31.44 -5.62 43.16
N ARG A 110 31.39 -6.82 42.58
CA ARG A 110 30.93 -8.10 43.17
C ARG A 110 29.42 -8.37 43.21
N THR A 111 29.02 -9.33 42.37
CA THR A 111 28.07 -10.39 42.75
C THR A 111 28.55 -11.75 42.23
N PRO A 112 28.65 -12.79 43.07
CA PRO A 112 29.10 -14.13 42.67
C PRO A 112 28.00 -14.96 41.98
N PRO A 113 28.37 -16.00 41.20
CA PRO A 113 27.43 -16.81 40.43
C PRO A 113 26.72 -17.86 41.30
N THR A 114 25.38 -17.86 41.26
CA THR A 114 24.55 -18.94 41.81
C THR A 114 24.38 -20.02 40.75
N ASN A 115 25.00 -21.18 41.00
CA ASN A 115 24.71 -22.44 40.32
C ASN A 115 23.27 -22.87 40.63
N THR A 116 22.50 -23.29 39.62
CA THR A 116 21.33 -24.14 39.87
C THR A 116 21.26 -25.22 38.80
N ALA A 117 21.15 -26.44 39.31
CA ALA A 117 21.48 -27.69 38.67
C ALA A 117 20.34 -28.25 37.80
N THR A 118 20.79 -28.96 36.77
CA THR A 118 20.16 -30.11 36.11
C THR A 118 19.31 -30.97 37.04
N ILE A 119 18.01 -31.11 36.75
CA ILE A 119 17.22 -32.28 37.12
C ILE A 119 16.30 -32.65 35.94
N ARG A 120 16.54 -33.84 35.38
CA ARG A 120 15.66 -34.63 34.50
C ARG A 120 15.84 -36.06 35.02
N PRO A 121 14.79 -36.85 35.36
CA PRO A 121 14.00 -37.66 34.39
C PRO A 121 12.58 -38.03 34.94
N PRO A 122 11.88 -39.15 34.59
CA PRO A 122 11.54 -39.77 33.29
C PRO A 122 10.01 -40.07 33.07
N VAL A 123 9.65 -40.30 31.79
CA VAL A 123 8.74 -41.33 31.21
C VAL A 123 7.41 -41.71 31.90
N GLU A 124 6.28 -41.60 31.17
CA GLU A 124 5.28 -42.71 31.08
C GLU A 124 4.41 -42.63 29.79
N GLN A 125 4.22 -43.78 29.15
CA GLN A 125 3.51 -44.05 27.88
C GLN A 125 2.04 -44.46 28.14
N VAL A 126 1.07 -44.12 27.26
CA VAL A 126 -0.10 -45.00 26.92
C VAL A 126 -0.71 -44.64 25.54
N ILE A 127 -0.37 -45.43 24.51
CA ILE A 127 -1.17 -46.21 23.50
C ILE A 127 -2.58 -45.73 23.00
N PRO A 128 -2.99 -46.09 21.73
CA PRO A 128 -3.92 -45.34 20.88
C PRO A 128 -5.35 -45.93 20.76
N GLY A 129 -6.29 -45.11 20.25
CA GLY A 129 -7.68 -45.51 19.96
C GLY A 129 -8.04 -45.43 18.47
N ARG A 130 -8.27 -46.59 17.86
CA ARG A 130 -8.79 -46.82 16.50
C ARG A 130 -10.27 -47.16 16.57
N ARG A 131 -11.15 -46.43 15.85
CA ARG A 131 -12.49 -46.91 15.41
C ARG A 131 -12.96 -46.23 14.11
N THR A 132 -12.93 -46.97 13.01
CA THR A 132 -13.97 -47.03 11.95
C THR A 132 -14.95 -48.18 12.34
N PRO A 133 -16.12 -48.45 11.70
CA PRO A 133 -16.54 -48.17 10.31
C PRO A 133 -18.07 -47.88 10.07
N LEU A 134 -18.45 -47.94 8.78
CA LEU A 134 -19.77 -48.08 8.13
C LEU A 134 -20.57 -46.80 7.87
N SER A 135 -21.40 -46.67 6.83
CA SER A 135 -21.63 -47.32 5.52
C SER A 135 -23.01 -46.79 5.10
N SER A 136 -23.16 -46.12 3.96
CA SER A 136 -24.41 -46.13 3.20
C SER A 136 -24.13 -45.79 1.75
N ALA A 137 -24.40 -46.76 0.88
CA ALA A 137 -24.53 -46.62 -0.56
C ALA A 137 -25.89 -46.01 -0.93
N GLY A 138 -25.98 -45.44 -2.13
CA GLY A 138 -27.25 -45.11 -2.77
C GLY A 138 -27.10 -44.22 -4.01
N LEU A 139 -26.86 -44.88 -5.15
CA LEU A 139 -27.52 -44.75 -6.48
C LEU A 139 -28.14 -43.38 -6.85
N GLU A 140 -28.17 -42.86 -8.08
CA GLU A 140 -27.79 -43.27 -9.44
C GLU A 140 -28.50 -42.20 -10.30
N ARG A 141 -27.81 -41.52 -11.23
CA ARG A 141 -28.34 -41.30 -12.59
C ARG A 141 -27.31 -40.70 -13.54
N GLU A 142 -27.02 -41.50 -14.54
CA GLU A 142 -26.52 -41.16 -15.88
C GLU A 142 -27.20 -39.93 -16.48
N ASP A 143 -26.40 -39.06 -17.10
CA ASP A 143 -26.68 -38.63 -18.47
C ASP A 143 -25.36 -38.31 -19.19
N LEU A 144 -25.21 -38.95 -20.34
CA LEU A 144 -24.04 -38.98 -21.21
C LEU A 144 -23.96 -37.73 -22.10
N ILE A 145 -22.85 -36.99 -22.03
CA ILE A 145 -22.35 -36.19 -23.16
C ILE A 145 -20.83 -36.36 -23.25
N PRO A 146 -20.27 -36.84 -24.38
CA PRO A 146 -18.84 -36.96 -24.55
C PRO A 146 -18.23 -35.61 -24.97
N ARG A 147 -17.39 -35.02 -24.11
CA ARG A 147 -16.44 -33.97 -24.50
C ARG A 147 -15.04 -34.39 -24.09
N LEU A 148 -14.15 -34.37 -25.08
CA LEU A 148 -12.75 -34.75 -24.98
C LEU A 148 -12.02 -33.97 -23.86
N PRO A 149 -11.19 -34.63 -23.03
CA PRO A 149 -10.22 -33.93 -22.20
C PRO A 149 -8.95 -33.63 -23.01
N VAL A 150 -8.69 -32.35 -23.24
CA VAL A 150 -7.34 -31.85 -23.52
C VAL A 150 -6.61 -31.81 -22.17
N SER A 151 -5.65 -32.72 -21.99
CA SER A 151 -4.78 -32.77 -20.82
C SER A 151 -3.74 -31.64 -20.89
N VAL A 152 -4.00 -30.52 -20.19
CA VAL A 152 -2.95 -29.59 -19.79
C VAL A 152 -2.60 -29.89 -18.35
N ALA A 153 -1.44 -30.51 -18.14
CA ALA A 153 -0.86 -30.69 -16.82
C ALA A 153 -0.40 -29.32 -16.28
N GLY A 154 -1.29 -28.66 -15.53
CA GLY A 154 -0.97 -27.52 -14.69
C GLY A 154 -1.24 -27.89 -13.24
N ASN A 155 -0.18 -28.06 -12.45
CA ASN A 155 -0.27 -28.43 -11.04
C ASN A 155 -1.03 -27.35 -10.24
N SER A 156 -2.32 -27.58 -9.98
CA SER A 156 -3.10 -26.79 -9.04
C SER A 156 -3.00 -27.41 -7.65
N SER A 157 -2.28 -26.75 -6.75
CA SER A 157 -2.36 -27.02 -5.31
C SER A 157 -3.68 -26.48 -4.77
N SER A 158 -4.42 -27.34 -4.07
CA SER A 158 -5.76 -27.09 -3.52
C SER A 158 -5.83 -25.92 -2.50
N PRO A 159 -7.02 -25.32 -2.33
CA PRO A 159 -7.28 -24.30 -1.31
C PRO A 159 -7.53 -24.94 0.06
N GLY A 160 -6.62 -24.73 1.00
CA GLY A 160 -6.76 -25.09 2.41
C GLY A 160 -7.18 -23.88 3.24
N GLY A 161 -8.34 -23.96 3.88
CA GLY A 161 -8.92 -22.88 4.66
C GLY A 161 -8.23 -22.62 6.02
N LEU A 162 -8.54 -21.42 6.53
CA LEU A 162 -8.46 -20.97 7.92
C LEU A 162 -7.05 -20.84 8.54
N ALA A 163 -6.40 -19.71 8.29
CA ALA A 163 -5.52 -19.06 9.27
C ALA A 163 -5.47 -17.54 9.03
N SER A 164 -6.34 -16.81 9.72
CA SER A 164 -6.17 -15.36 9.92
C SER A 164 -5.05 -15.14 10.93
N SER A 165 -3.81 -15.19 10.46
CA SER A 165 -2.63 -14.79 11.21
C SER A 165 -1.80 -13.85 10.36
N LYS A 166 -2.03 -12.54 10.50
CA LYS A 166 -1.12 -11.42 10.15
C LYS A 166 -0.13 -11.77 9.03
N SER A 167 -0.64 -12.12 7.86
CA SER A 167 0.21 -12.53 6.74
C SER A 167 0.93 -11.30 6.25
N MET A 168 2.25 -11.27 6.41
CA MET A 168 3.05 -10.25 5.74
C MET A 168 2.82 -10.39 4.23
N PRO A 169 2.66 -9.27 3.50
CA PRO A 169 2.45 -9.32 2.06
C PRO A 169 3.64 -10.03 1.41
N GLU A 170 3.35 -11.14 0.72
CA GLU A 170 4.34 -11.85 -0.07
C GLU A 170 4.52 -11.11 -1.39
N VAL A 171 5.73 -10.63 -1.66
CA VAL A 171 6.08 -9.92 -2.89
C VAL A 171 6.97 -10.85 -3.71
N LEU A 172 6.47 -11.28 -4.87
CA LEU A 172 7.25 -12.08 -5.82
C LEU A 172 8.30 -11.20 -6.49
N VAL A 173 9.57 -11.53 -6.29
CA VAL A 173 10.71 -10.79 -6.83
C VAL A 173 11.33 -11.65 -7.93
N PRO A 174 11.46 -11.12 -9.16
CA PRO A 174 12.20 -11.78 -10.23
C PRO A 174 13.65 -12.12 -9.79
N ARG A 175 14.18 -13.27 -10.23
CA ARG A 175 15.49 -13.77 -9.78
C ARG A 175 16.66 -12.81 -10.05
N ASP A 176 16.56 -12.01 -11.11
CA ASP A 176 17.53 -10.97 -11.47
C ASP A 176 17.52 -9.77 -10.53
N GLN A 177 16.46 -9.60 -9.73
CA GLN A 177 16.26 -8.47 -8.81
C GLN A 177 16.52 -8.80 -7.34
N GLU A 178 16.74 -10.08 -7.00
CA GLU A 178 17.03 -10.51 -5.62
C GLU A 178 18.25 -9.80 -5.02
N VAL A 179 19.29 -9.57 -5.83
CA VAL A 179 20.51 -8.88 -5.39
C VAL A 179 20.26 -7.40 -5.07
N LEU A 180 19.38 -6.73 -5.83
CA LEU A 180 19.01 -5.34 -5.59
C LEU A 180 18.17 -5.21 -4.32
N LEU A 181 17.22 -6.11 -4.12
CA LEU A 181 16.40 -6.15 -2.91
C LEU A 181 17.26 -6.41 -1.66
N ALA A 182 18.23 -7.33 -1.76
CA ALA A 182 19.16 -7.61 -0.68
C ALA A 182 20.01 -6.38 -0.30
N ARG A 183 20.55 -5.65 -1.29
CA ARG A 183 21.29 -4.40 -1.04
C ARG A 183 20.40 -3.33 -0.42
N TYR A 184 19.18 -3.17 -0.92
CA TYR A 184 18.22 -2.22 -0.38
C TYR A 184 17.87 -2.56 1.09
N ALA A 185 17.56 -3.81 1.39
CA ALA A 185 17.27 -4.27 2.74
C ALA A 185 18.46 -4.09 3.69
N GLN A 186 19.69 -4.32 3.21
CA GLN A 186 20.90 -4.11 3.98
C GLN A 186 21.11 -2.62 4.32
N GLN A 187 21.01 -1.73 3.32
CA GLN A 187 21.06 -0.29 3.51
C GLN A 187 19.98 0.17 4.49
N TRP A 188 18.77 -0.36 4.31
CA TRP A 188 17.63 -0.06 5.16
C TRP A 188 17.82 -0.51 6.62
N SER A 189 18.41 -1.68 6.86
CA SER A 189 18.68 -2.19 8.20
C SER A 189 19.82 -1.45 8.92
N SER A 190 20.77 -0.89 8.15
CA SER A 190 21.88 -0.10 8.69
C SER A 190 21.44 1.26 9.21
N HIS A 191 20.37 1.82 8.64
CA HIS A 191 19.68 2.97 9.18
C HIS A 191 18.69 2.49 10.26
N LYS A 192 19.14 2.46 11.53
CA LYS A 192 18.23 2.34 12.68
C LYS A 192 17.13 3.38 12.53
N ARG A 193 15.95 2.97 12.07
CA ARG A 193 14.82 3.88 11.84
C ARG A 193 14.53 4.64 13.13
N ALA A 194 14.65 5.97 13.08
CA ALA A 194 13.60 6.79 13.69
C ALA A 194 12.29 6.33 13.03
N PRO A 195 11.27 5.92 13.79
CA PRO A 195 10.04 5.46 13.20
C PRO A 195 9.50 6.62 12.35
N LEU A 196 9.39 6.39 11.04
CA LEU A 196 8.48 7.15 10.19
C LEU A 196 7.05 6.76 10.62
N VAL A 197 6.69 7.14 11.85
CA VAL A 197 5.33 7.55 12.12
C VAL A 197 5.12 8.66 11.11
N ALA A 198 4.07 8.56 10.30
CA ALA A 198 3.54 9.74 9.66
C ALA A 198 3.27 10.71 10.81
N GLN A 199 4.21 11.62 11.09
CA GLN A 199 3.94 12.79 11.90
C GLN A 199 2.70 13.35 11.24
N GLY A 200 1.58 13.25 11.96
CA GLY A 200 0.34 13.85 11.52
C GLY A 200 0.74 15.23 11.02
N ALA A 201 0.41 15.49 9.75
CA ALA A 201 0.60 16.81 9.21
C ALA A 201 -0.13 17.72 10.20
N ASP A 202 0.66 18.38 11.05
CA ASP A 202 0.17 19.50 11.82
C ASP A 202 -0.55 20.34 10.79
N GLU A 203 -1.79 20.65 11.13
CA GLU A 203 -2.74 21.40 10.37
C GLU A 203 -2.07 22.71 9.93
N VAL A 204 -1.30 22.65 8.84
CA VAL A 204 -0.73 23.82 8.20
C VAL A 204 -1.97 24.49 7.68
N SER A 205 -2.44 25.47 8.43
CA SER A 205 -3.46 26.41 8.01
C SER A 205 -2.89 27.12 6.78
N VAL A 206 -3.05 26.49 5.62
CA VAL A 206 -2.77 27.08 4.34
C VAL A 206 -3.82 28.18 4.24
N LYS A 207 -3.41 29.43 4.44
CA LYS A 207 -4.28 30.58 4.22
C LYS A 207 -4.94 30.38 2.84
N PRO A 208 -6.28 30.41 2.75
CA PRO A 208 -6.97 30.28 1.49
C PRO A 208 -6.35 31.25 0.49
N LEU A 209 -5.86 30.72 -0.62
CA LEU A 209 -5.27 31.54 -1.67
C LEU A 209 -6.38 32.47 -2.18
N GLU A 210 -6.33 33.75 -1.83
CA GLU A 210 -7.22 34.77 -2.39
C GLU A 210 -6.87 34.93 -3.87
N VAL A 211 -7.58 34.18 -4.73
CA VAL A 211 -7.46 34.33 -6.18
C VAL A 211 -8.17 35.62 -6.58
N ALA A 212 -7.40 36.65 -6.89
CA ALA A 212 -7.95 37.89 -7.42
C ALA A 212 -8.73 37.60 -8.72
N PRO A 213 -9.94 38.18 -8.88
CA PRO A 213 -10.74 37.96 -10.08
C PRO A 213 -9.97 38.40 -11.32
N ILE A 214 -9.78 37.46 -12.25
CA ILE A 214 -9.09 37.68 -13.52
C ILE A 214 -9.95 38.67 -14.33
N GLN A 215 -9.45 39.89 -14.50
CA GLN A 215 -10.06 40.86 -15.40
C GLN A 215 -9.71 40.47 -16.84
N ILE A 216 -10.64 39.83 -17.53
CA ILE A 216 -10.52 39.58 -18.96
C ILE A 216 -10.88 40.89 -19.66
N ALA A 217 -9.86 41.57 -20.20
CA ALA A 217 -10.09 42.73 -21.06
C ALA A 217 -10.96 42.29 -22.25
N GLN A 218 -11.98 43.09 -22.58
CA GLN A 218 -12.84 42.84 -23.73
C GLN A 218 -11.95 42.80 -24.98
N LEU A 219 -11.79 41.60 -25.55
CA LEU A 219 -11.14 41.41 -26.82
C LEU A 219 -12.10 41.91 -27.90
N ASP A 220 -11.71 43.00 -28.55
CA ASP A 220 -12.41 43.58 -29.68
C ASP A 220 -12.20 42.67 -30.90
N VAL A 221 -13.12 41.72 -31.10
CA VAL A 221 -13.05 40.76 -32.21
C VAL A 221 -13.52 41.48 -33.48
N LYS A 222 -12.55 42.07 -34.19
CA LYS A 222 -12.79 42.64 -35.52
C LYS A 222 -13.09 41.49 -36.49
N LEU A 223 -14.38 41.30 -36.76
CA LEU A 223 -14.87 40.36 -37.78
C LEU A 223 -14.21 40.70 -39.11
N LEU A 224 -13.37 39.79 -39.60
CA LEU A 224 -12.84 39.84 -40.96
C LEU A 224 -13.99 39.49 -41.89
N THR A 225 -14.62 40.52 -42.45
CA THR A 225 -15.54 40.36 -43.57
C THR A 225 -14.74 39.87 -44.77
N GLU A 226 -15.09 38.67 -45.23
CA GLU A 226 -14.57 38.06 -46.45
C GLU A 226 -15.08 38.80 -47.69
N ASP A 227 -14.39 39.89 -48.06
CA ASP A 227 -14.56 40.50 -49.38
C ASP A 227 -13.58 39.84 -50.35
N GLY A 228 -14.06 38.81 -51.05
CA GLY A 228 -13.24 38.05 -51.99
C GLY A 228 -14.03 37.17 -52.94
N SER A 229 -15.12 37.66 -53.52
CA SER A 229 -15.76 37.00 -54.67
C SER A 229 -16.14 38.02 -55.74
N LYS A 230 -15.23 38.20 -56.70
CA LYS A 230 -15.50 38.64 -58.08
C LYS A 230 -14.50 37.98 -59.01
#